data_AF-S7XEU5-F1
#
_entry.id   AF-S7XEU5-F1
#
_cell.length_a   1.000
_cell.length_b   1.000
_cell.length_c   1.000
_cell.angle_alpha   90.00
_cell.angle_beta   90.00
_cell.angle_gamma   90.00
#
_symmetry.space_group_name_H-M   'P 1'
#
loop_
_entity.id
_entity.type
_entity.pdbx_description
1 polymer ?
#
loop_
_entity_poly.entity_id
_entity_poly.type
_entity_poly.pdbx_seq_one_letter_code
_entity_poly.pdbx_strand_id
1 'polypeptide(L)'
;MDARIIALEPLPTIGEFRYGGVVFWIDPTDNTHGLVCAIADQGSAIQWSNGSYIVTGATGIAIGTGAANTATIITAQGATETDYAAGLAKAYTGGGFNDWFLPSDDELKEIFLNGAAIEATATANGGAVFNTNYYWSSTEINFEQAETSKLTNNGSAAKGWGYNVRAVRAF
;
A
#
# COMPACT_ATOMS: atom_id res chain seq x y z
N MET A 1 -8.87 11.22 -45.62
CA MET A 1 -9.00 9.98 -44.82
C MET A 1 -8.02 10.14 -43.68
N ASP A 2 -8.45 10.86 -42.64
CA ASP A 2 -7.59 11.18 -41.51
C ASP A 2 -7.34 9.91 -40.70
N ALA A 3 -6.10 9.43 -40.77
CA ALA A 3 -5.60 8.49 -39.79
C ALA A 3 -5.61 9.20 -38.44
N ARG A 4 -6.64 8.93 -37.63
CA ARG A 4 -6.59 9.20 -36.19
C ARG A 4 -5.41 8.40 -35.65
N ILE A 5 -4.27 9.04 -35.50
CA ILE A 5 -3.18 8.58 -34.65
C ILE A 5 -3.76 8.60 -33.24
N ILE A 6 -4.24 7.45 -32.78
CA ILE A 6 -4.41 7.21 -31.35
C ILE A 6 -2.96 7.22 -30.82
N ALA A 7 -2.55 8.30 -30.18
CA ALA A 7 -1.32 8.29 -29.43
C ALA A 7 -1.49 7.22 -28.34
N LEU A 8 -0.74 6.12 -28.46
CA LEU A 8 -0.62 5.16 -27.38
C LEU A 8 0.03 5.90 -26.21
N GLU A 9 -0.66 6.02 -25.09
CA GLU A 9 -0.08 6.60 -23.87
C GLU A 9 1.25 5.89 -23.58
N PRO A 10 2.32 6.63 -23.20
CA PRO A 10 3.60 6.01 -22.90
C PRO A 10 3.44 5.02 -21.74
N LEU A 11 4.13 3.89 -21.81
CA LEU A 11 4.12 2.88 -20.75
C LEU A 11 4.54 3.49 -19.41
N PRO A 12 3.96 3.04 -18.29
CA PRO A 12 4.33 3.54 -16.97
C PRO A 12 5.79 3.20 -16.65
N THR A 13 6.42 4.05 -15.84
CA THR A 13 7.80 3.86 -15.37
C THR A 13 7.88 3.96 -13.86
N ILE A 14 8.81 3.20 -13.25
CA ILE A 14 9.05 3.25 -11.81
C ILE A 14 9.45 4.68 -11.40
N GLY A 15 8.82 5.20 -10.34
CA GLY A 15 9.00 6.55 -9.83
C GLY A 15 8.09 7.61 -10.48
N GLU A 16 7.32 7.28 -11.51
CA GLU A 16 6.40 8.20 -12.16
C GLU A 16 5.16 8.49 -11.30
N PHE A 17 4.70 9.74 -11.28
CA PHE A 17 3.39 10.07 -10.73
C PHE A 17 2.29 9.78 -11.75
N ARG A 18 1.54 8.71 -11.53
CA ARG A 18 0.43 8.28 -12.38
C ARG A 18 -0.63 7.56 -11.54
N TYR A 19 -1.86 7.52 -12.04
CA TYR A 19 -2.95 6.76 -11.40
C TYR A 19 -3.19 7.14 -9.92
N GLY A 20 -2.99 8.42 -9.58
CA GLY A 20 -3.17 8.97 -8.25
C GLY A 20 -2.04 8.73 -7.25
N GLY A 21 -0.96 8.03 -7.65
CA GLY A 21 0.17 7.71 -6.79
C GLY A 21 1.50 7.67 -7.53
N VAL A 22 2.54 7.14 -6.87
CA VAL A 22 3.85 6.90 -7.50
C VAL A 22 4.00 5.43 -7.86
N VAL A 23 4.29 5.15 -9.13
CA VAL A 23 4.54 3.78 -9.61
C VAL A 23 5.77 3.21 -8.90
N PHE A 24 5.60 2.10 -8.21
CA PHE A 24 6.71 1.43 -7.51
C PHE A 24 6.94 -0.01 -7.97
N TRP A 25 5.99 -0.58 -8.73
CA TRP A 25 6.13 -1.90 -9.32
C TRP A 25 5.37 -1.96 -10.64
N ILE A 26 5.94 -2.67 -11.62
CA ILE A 26 5.35 -2.95 -12.94
C ILE A 26 5.34 -4.46 -13.12
N ASP A 27 4.23 -5.00 -13.62
CA ASP A 27 4.12 -6.44 -13.83
C ASP A 27 5.13 -6.91 -14.89
N PRO A 28 6.04 -7.84 -14.55
CA PRO A 28 7.05 -8.33 -15.49
C PRO A 28 6.46 -9.13 -16.66
N THR A 29 5.21 -9.57 -16.54
CA THR A 29 4.47 -10.31 -17.57
C THR A 29 3.58 -9.42 -18.43
N ASP A 30 3.18 -8.25 -17.92
CA ASP A 30 2.39 -7.25 -18.62
C ASP A 30 2.70 -5.82 -18.11
N ASN A 31 3.55 -5.11 -18.85
CA ASN A 31 4.00 -3.77 -18.47
C ASN A 31 2.92 -2.67 -18.55
N THR A 32 1.68 -3.02 -18.87
CA THR A 32 0.53 -2.11 -18.77
C THR A 32 -0.10 -2.10 -17.37
N HIS A 33 0.20 -3.11 -16.55
CA HIS A 33 -0.29 -3.26 -15.19
C HIS A 33 0.82 -3.04 -14.15
N GLY A 34 0.41 -2.69 -12.93
CA GLY A 34 1.37 -2.50 -11.83
C GLY A 34 0.74 -1.96 -10.56
N LEU A 35 1.59 -1.44 -9.68
CA LEU A 35 1.18 -0.89 -8.39
C LEU A 35 1.69 0.55 -8.22
N VAL A 36 0.84 1.40 -7.65
CA VAL A 36 1.22 2.75 -7.20
C VAL A 36 1.07 2.89 -5.70
N CYS A 37 1.96 3.69 -5.11
CA CYS A 37 1.98 4.03 -3.70
C CYS A 37 1.39 5.43 -3.48
N ALA A 38 0.64 5.64 -2.40
CA ALA A 38 0.11 6.94 -2.04
C ALA A 38 1.25 7.96 -1.83
N ILE A 39 1.00 9.23 -2.15
CA ILE A 39 2.01 10.28 -2.01
C ILE A 39 2.20 10.76 -0.56
N ALA A 40 1.40 10.27 0.38
CA ALA A 40 1.53 10.60 1.81
C ALA A 40 0.99 9.45 2.67
N ASP A 41 1.47 9.37 3.91
CA ASP A 41 0.96 8.43 4.91
C ASP A 41 -0.50 8.79 5.24
N GLN A 42 -1.39 7.80 5.30
CA GLN A 42 -2.77 8.00 5.71
C GLN A 42 -2.87 8.24 7.23
N GLY A 43 -1.90 7.76 8.00
CA GLY A 43 -1.85 7.94 9.44
C GLY A 43 -0.58 7.39 10.07
N SER A 44 -0.34 7.82 11.30
CA SER A 44 0.71 7.29 12.18
C SER A 44 0.08 6.81 13.49
N ALA A 45 0.78 5.92 14.19
CA ALA A 45 0.28 5.29 15.43
C ALA A 45 -1.03 4.49 15.25
N ILE A 46 -1.24 3.92 14.06
CA ILE A 46 -2.44 3.14 13.72
C ILE A 46 -2.23 1.68 14.14
N GLN A 47 -3.24 1.08 14.74
CA GLN A 47 -3.21 -0.35 15.09
C GLN A 47 -3.46 -1.20 13.84
N TRP A 48 -2.90 -2.40 13.81
CA TRP A 48 -3.24 -3.35 12.75
C TRP A 48 -4.67 -3.87 12.91
N SER A 49 -5.10 -4.09 14.16
CA SER A 49 -6.44 -4.58 14.51
C SER A 49 -7.44 -3.48 14.83
N ASN A 50 -8.72 -3.74 14.58
CA ASN A 50 -9.85 -2.94 15.04
C ASN A 50 -10.23 -3.31 16.50
N GLY A 51 -9.35 -2.97 17.44
CA GLY A 51 -9.61 -3.10 18.88
C GLY A 51 -9.61 -4.52 19.48
N SER A 52 -9.73 -5.58 18.68
CA SER A 52 -9.67 -6.98 19.14
C SER A 52 -8.68 -7.81 18.35
N TYR A 53 -7.89 -8.63 19.04
CA TYR A 53 -7.00 -9.58 18.37
C TYR A 53 -7.80 -10.80 17.95
N ILE A 54 -7.73 -11.10 16.66
CA ILE A 54 -8.26 -12.32 16.04
C ILE A 54 -7.26 -12.81 14.99
N VAL A 55 -7.43 -14.06 14.55
CA VAL A 55 -6.82 -14.57 13.32
C VAL A 55 -7.78 -14.25 12.18
N THR A 56 -7.35 -13.40 11.25
CA THR A 56 -8.13 -12.98 10.07
C THR A 56 -7.96 -13.95 8.89
N GLY A 57 -6.82 -14.64 8.81
CA GLY A 57 -6.45 -15.46 7.67
C GLY A 57 -5.80 -14.69 6.51
N ALA A 58 -5.49 -13.41 6.68
CA ALA A 58 -4.83 -12.57 5.68
C ALA A 58 -3.31 -12.86 5.59
N THR A 59 -2.94 -14.04 5.12
CA THR A 59 -1.54 -14.54 5.16
C THR A 59 -0.77 -14.36 3.85
N GLY A 60 -1.34 -13.67 2.84
CA GLY A 60 -0.67 -13.41 1.58
C GLY A 60 0.60 -12.57 1.78
N ILE A 61 1.72 -13.00 1.21
CA ILE A 61 3.02 -12.31 1.32
C ILE A 61 3.37 -11.63 0.00
N ALA A 62 3.21 -12.36 -1.10
CA ALA A 62 3.69 -11.99 -2.43
C ALA A 62 3.07 -10.69 -2.97
N ILE A 63 3.77 -10.08 -3.94
CA ILE A 63 3.23 -8.98 -4.73
C ILE A 63 1.91 -9.40 -5.40
N GLY A 64 0.91 -8.54 -5.32
CA GLY A 64 -0.45 -8.77 -5.82
C GLY A 64 -1.41 -9.33 -4.76
N THR A 65 -0.95 -9.64 -3.55
CA THR A 65 -1.80 -10.21 -2.49
C THR A 65 -2.38 -9.17 -1.52
N GLY A 66 -1.86 -7.93 -1.52
CA GLY A 66 -2.27 -6.92 -0.53
C GLY A 66 -3.76 -6.55 -0.58
N ALA A 67 -4.35 -6.51 -1.78
CA ALA A 67 -5.77 -6.22 -1.95
C ALA A 67 -6.66 -7.32 -1.34
N ALA A 68 -6.32 -8.59 -1.60
CA ALA A 68 -7.05 -9.74 -1.06
C ALA A 68 -6.89 -9.85 0.47
N ASN A 69 -5.69 -9.61 0.98
CA ASN A 69 -5.45 -9.54 2.42
C ASN A 69 -6.27 -8.44 3.08
N THR A 70 -6.24 -7.22 2.51
CA THR A 70 -6.99 -6.07 3.04
C THR A 70 -8.49 -6.37 3.12
N ALA A 71 -9.06 -6.96 2.06
CA ALA A 71 -10.46 -7.39 2.05
C ALA A 71 -10.76 -8.46 3.11
N THR A 72 -9.84 -9.41 3.33
CA THR A 72 -9.93 -10.46 4.35
C THR A 72 -9.92 -9.88 5.76
N ILE A 73 -9.02 -8.92 6.04
CA ILE A 73 -8.94 -8.23 7.34
C ILE A 73 -10.24 -7.48 7.63
N ILE A 74 -10.74 -6.70 6.67
CA ILE A 74 -12.00 -5.94 6.82
C ILE A 74 -13.17 -6.90 7.04
N THR A 75 -13.26 -7.99 6.29
CA THR A 75 -14.31 -9.00 6.49
C THR A 75 -14.30 -9.59 7.89
N ALA A 76 -13.11 -9.81 8.46
CA ALA A 76 -12.95 -10.41 9.78
C ALA A 76 -13.10 -9.41 10.94
N GLN A 77 -12.65 -8.17 10.78
CA GLN A 77 -12.55 -7.18 11.85
C GLN A 77 -13.62 -6.08 11.82
N GLY A 78 -14.43 -6.01 10.76
CA GLY A 78 -15.53 -5.05 10.65
C GLY A 78 -15.33 -4.04 9.54
N ALA A 79 -16.27 -3.10 9.44
CA ALA A 79 -16.34 -2.16 8.33
C ALA A 79 -15.07 -1.29 8.19
N THR A 80 -14.96 -0.63 7.05
CA THR A 80 -13.91 0.36 6.80
C THR A 80 -14.04 1.52 7.79
N GLU A 81 -13.05 1.64 8.68
CA GLU A 81 -12.93 2.68 9.70
C GLU A 81 -11.50 3.21 9.69
N THR A 82 -11.26 4.40 10.26
CA THR A 82 -9.97 5.10 10.18
C THR A 82 -9.03 4.82 11.35
N ASP A 83 -9.37 3.89 12.23
CA ASP A 83 -8.67 3.56 13.47
C ASP A 83 -7.83 2.27 13.40
N TYR A 84 -7.94 1.49 12.32
CA TYR A 84 -7.08 0.33 12.07
C TYR A 84 -6.52 0.31 10.63
N ALA A 85 -5.39 -0.36 10.45
CA ALA A 85 -4.53 -0.19 9.28
C ALA A 85 -5.20 -0.51 7.94
N ALA A 86 -5.90 -1.66 7.86
CA ALA A 86 -6.57 -2.07 6.64
C ALA A 86 -7.78 -1.18 6.30
N GLY A 87 -8.56 -0.79 7.32
CA GLY A 87 -9.67 0.14 7.17
C GLY A 87 -9.19 1.52 6.70
N LEU A 88 -8.14 2.06 7.34
CA LEU A 88 -7.58 3.36 7.00
C LEU A 88 -7.02 3.40 5.57
N ALA A 89 -6.28 2.36 5.16
CA ALA A 89 -5.79 2.26 3.79
C ALA A 89 -6.95 2.19 2.78
N LYS A 90 -8.00 1.43 3.10
CA LYS A 90 -9.18 1.28 2.24
C LYS A 90 -10.05 2.55 2.15
N ALA A 91 -10.08 3.34 3.22
CA ALA A 91 -10.82 4.62 3.27
C ALA A 91 -10.15 5.74 2.46
N TYR A 92 -8.88 5.57 2.07
CA TYR A 92 -8.14 6.59 1.34
C TYR A 92 -8.73 6.85 -0.04
N THR A 93 -8.94 8.13 -0.38
CA THR A 93 -9.50 8.56 -1.67
C THR A 93 -8.55 9.42 -2.50
N GLY A 94 -7.24 9.25 -2.33
CA GLY A 94 -6.22 10.02 -3.04
C GLY A 94 -6.32 9.89 -4.55
N GLY A 95 -6.08 11.00 -5.25
CA GLY A 95 -6.12 11.05 -6.72
C GLY A 95 -7.51 10.78 -7.33
N GLY A 96 -8.58 10.75 -6.53
CA GLY A 96 -9.94 10.44 -6.99
C GLY A 96 -10.27 8.95 -7.08
N PHE A 97 -9.40 8.07 -6.56
CA PHE A 97 -9.57 6.61 -6.58
C PHE A 97 -10.07 6.09 -5.23
N ASN A 98 -10.75 4.94 -5.20
CA ASN A 98 -11.35 4.33 -3.99
C ASN A 98 -11.00 2.83 -3.83
N ASP A 99 -10.06 2.36 -4.64
CA ASP A 99 -9.57 0.98 -4.72
C ASP A 99 -8.24 0.78 -4.00
N TRP A 100 -7.87 1.73 -3.13
CA TRP A 100 -6.69 1.65 -2.28
C TRP A 100 -6.78 0.51 -1.26
N PHE A 101 -5.62 -0.05 -0.89
CA PHE A 101 -5.49 -1.15 0.06
C PHE A 101 -4.17 -1.09 0.83
N LEU A 102 -4.07 -1.87 1.91
CA LEU A 102 -2.86 -2.01 2.72
C LEU A 102 -1.91 -3.02 2.02
N PRO A 103 -0.65 -2.64 1.72
CA PRO A 103 0.24 -3.48 0.94
C PRO A 103 0.54 -4.81 1.65
N SER A 104 0.75 -5.89 0.91
CA SER A 104 1.36 -7.11 1.46
C SER A 104 2.81 -6.88 1.87
N ASP A 105 3.40 -7.82 2.58
CA ASP A 105 4.79 -7.72 3.03
C ASP A 105 5.79 -7.53 1.87
N ASP A 106 5.66 -8.28 0.75
CA ASP A 106 6.55 -8.08 -0.40
C ASP A 106 6.25 -6.78 -1.17
N GLU A 107 5.00 -6.33 -1.23
CA GLU A 107 4.67 -5.01 -1.81
C GLU A 107 5.28 -3.88 -0.98
N LEU A 108 5.23 -3.99 0.35
CA LEU A 108 5.80 -3.01 1.25
C LEU A 108 7.34 -2.96 1.14
N LYS A 109 8.00 -4.10 1.00
CA LYS A 109 9.45 -4.15 0.70
C LYS A 109 9.76 -3.48 -0.64
N GLU A 110 8.97 -3.74 -1.68
CA GLU A 110 9.16 -3.13 -3.00
C GLU A 110 8.99 -1.59 -2.97
N ILE A 111 8.06 -1.08 -2.16
CA ILE A 111 7.95 0.37 -1.89
C ILE A 111 9.27 0.91 -1.35
N PHE A 112 9.88 0.24 -0.36
CA PHE A 112 11.12 0.72 0.25
C PHE A 112 12.35 0.54 -0.64
N LEU A 113 12.39 -0.47 -1.50
CA LEU A 113 13.43 -0.60 -2.54
C LEU A 113 13.42 0.60 -3.49
N ASN A 114 12.23 1.14 -3.79
CA ASN A 114 12.03 2.30 -4.66
C ASN A 114 11.86 3.62 -3.87
N GLY A 115 12.16 3.61 -2.56
CA GLY A 115 11.77 4.67 -1.64
C GLY A 115 12.25 6.06 -2.03
N ALA A 116 13.51 6.20 -2.47
CA ALA A 116 14.06 7.49 -2.88
C ALA A 116 13.33 8.12 -4.07
N ALA A 117 12.94 7.30 -5.06
CA ALA A 117 12.17 7.77 -6.22
C ALA A 117 10.74 8.16 -5.79
N ILE A 118 10.12 7.35 -4.93
CA ILE A 118 8.79 7.63 -4.38
C ILE A 118 8.79 8.95 -3.60
N GLU A 119 9.77 9.18 -2.72
CA GLU A 119 9.85 10.40 -1.92
C GLU A 119 10.06 11.65 -2.76
N ALA A 120 10.94 11.59 -3.77
CA ALA A 120 11.18 12.70 -4.68
C ALA A 120 9.89 13.07 -5.45
N THR A 121 9.23 12.07 -6.03
CA THR A 121 7.99 12.29 -6.79
C THR A 121 6.82 12.68 -5.90
N ALA A 122 6.66 12.07 -4.73
CA ALA A 122 5.64 12.44 -3.77
C ALA A 122 5.79 13.91 -3.34
N THR A 123 7.00 14.34 -2.99
CA THR A 123 7.30 15.73 -2.61
C THR A 123 6.99 16.70 -3.76
N ALA A 124 7.37 16.36 -4.99
CA ALA A 124 7.08 17.18 -6.17
C ALA A 124 5.57 17.32 -6.46
N ASN A 125 4.75 16.39 -5.98
CA ASN A 125 3.29 16.36 -6.17
C ASN A 125 2.51 16.73 -4.91
N GLY A 126 3.12 17.45 -3.97
CA GLY A 126 2.46 17.97 -2.76
C GLY A 126 2.21 16.93 -1.67
N GLY A 127 2.83 15.76 -1.79
CA GLY A 127 2.84 14.70 -0.78
C GLY A 127 3.94 14.87 0.26
N ALA A 128 4.29 13.77 0.92
CA ALA A 128 5.28 13.72 1.99
C ALA A 128 6.21 12.50 1.86
N VAL A 129 7.44 12.68 2.36
CA VAL A 129 8.42 11.61 2.55
C VAL A 129 7.92 10.54 3.52
N PHE A 130 8.58 9.39 3.59
CA PHE A 130 8.22 8.36 4.56
C PHE A 130 8.55 8.85 5.99
N ASN A 131 7.63 8.63 6.92
CA ASN A 131 7.92 8.72 8.35
C ASN A 131 9.00 7.68 8.75
N THR A 132 9.71 7.98 9.83
CA THR A 132 10.86 7.22 10.34
C THR A 132 10.49 6.00 11.19
N ASN A 133 9.21 5.72 11.44
CA ASN A 133 8.78 4.52 12.17
C ASN A 133 8.41 3.38 11.19
N TYR A 134 8.10 2.19 11.70
CA TYR A 134 7.64 1.06 10.89
C TYR A 134 6.28 1.32 10.26
N TYR A 135 6.01 0.57 9.20
CA TYR A 135 4.77 0.54 8.45
C TYR A 135 4.14 -0.83 8.57
N TRP A 136 2.83 -0.86 8.73
CA TRP A 136 2.08 -2.10 8.68
C TRP A 136 2.02 -2.65 7.25
N SER A 137 2.19 -3.96 7.10
CA SER A 137 1.69 -4.69 5.94
C SER A 137 0.34 -5.33 6.26
N SER A 138 -0.35 -5.83 5.24
CA SER A 138 -1.58 -6.62 5.35
C SER A 138 -1.32 -8.09 5.63
N THR A 139 -0.06 -8.51 5.78
CA THR A 139 0.32 -9.89 6.03
C THR A 139 0.24 -10.21 7.52
N GLU A 140 -0.73 -11.02 7.90
CA GLU A 140 -0.90 -11.59 9.23
C GLU A 140 0.06 -12.76 9.47
N ILE A 141 0.66 -12.83 10.65
CA ILE A 141 1.51 -13.95 11.07
C ILE A 141 0.71 -14.93 11.93
N ASN A 142 0.05 -14.42 12.96
CA ASN A 142 -0.69 -15.22 13.92
C ASN A 142 -1.74 -14.35 14.64
N PHE A 143 -2.31 -14.87 15.74
CA PHE A 143 -3.31 -14.18 16.55
C PHE A 143 -2.82 -12.81 17.07
N GLU A 144 -1.55 -12.71 17.45
CA GLU A 144 -0.97 -11.53 18.11
C GLU A 144 -0.21 -10.63 17.14
N GLN A 145 0.41 -11.17 16.09
CA GLN A 145 1.39 -10.45 15.27
C GLN A 145 1.02 -10.32 13.79
N ALA A 146 1.52 -9.25 13.17
CA ALA A 146 1.51 -9.01 11.73
C ALA A 146 2.88 -8.48 11.28
N GLU A 147 3.14 -8.57 9.98
CA GLU A 147 4.41 -8.12 9.38
C GLU A 147 4.47 -6.58 9.28
N THR A 148 5.69 -6.07 9.38
CA THR A 148 6.04 -4.65 9.33
C THR A 148 7.36 -4.45 8.60
N SER A 149 7.51 -3.29 7.97
CA SER A 149 8.80 -2.89 7.42
C SER A 149 9.10 -1.43 7.66
N LYS A 150 10.40 -1.12 7.76
CA LYS A 150 10.96 0.23 7.76
C LYS A 150 12.20 0.21 6.88
N LEU A 151 12.13 0.82 5.69
CA LEU A 151 13.24 0.79 4.74
C LEU A 151 13.70 -0.66 4.48
N THR A 152 14.98 -0.97 4.71
CA THR A 152 15.54 -2.32 4.57
C THR A 152 15.36 -3.20 5.81
N ASN A 153 14.73 -2.68 6.87
CA ASN A 153 14.52 -3.41 8.11
C ASN A 153 13.10 -3.97 8.18
N ASN A 154 12.98 -5.26 7.90
CA ASN A 154 11.75 -6.03 8.02
C ASN A 154 11.61 -6.60 9.42
N GLY A 155 10.38 -6.78 9.88
CA GLY A 155 10.12 -7.38 11.17
C GLY A 155 8.63 -7.58 11.39
N SER A 156 8.28 -7.99 12.59
CA SER A 156 6.89 -8.16 12.98
C SER A 156 6.61 -7.49 14.30
N ALA A 157 5.34 -7.18 14.53
CA ALA A 157 4.93 -6.54 15.76
C ALA A 157 3.52 -6.97 16.17
N ALA A 158 3.22 -6.77 17.47
CA ALA A 158 1.91 -7.06 18.00
C ALA A 158 0.87 -6.10 17.40
N LYS A 159 -0.29 -6.62 17.01
CA LYS A 159 -1.33 -5.92 16.23
C LYS A 159 -1.88 -4.65 16.87
N GLY A 160 -1.75 -4.49 18.18
CA GLY A 160 -2.16 -3.30 18.93
C GLY A 160 -1.10 -2.20 19.01
N TRP A 161 0.09 -2.40 18.43
CA TRP A 161 1.10 -1.36 18.34
C TRP A 161 0.74 -0.34 17.26
N GLY A 162 1.09 0.92 17.51
CA GLY A 162 0.85 2.01 16.57
C GLY A 162 1.97 2.17 15.57
N TYR A 163 1.68 1.94 14.28
CA TYR A 163 2.62 2.16 13.18
C TYR A 163 2.01 2.98 12.04
N ASN A 164 2.81 3.26 11.03
CA ASN A 164 2.40 4.05 9.88
C ASN A 164 1.60 3.20 8.88
N VAL A 165 0.75 3.88 8.11
CA VAL A 165 0.00 3.29 7.01
C VAL A 165 0.26 4.12 5.76
N ARG A 166 0.75 3.49 4.70
CA ARG A 166 0.77 4.07 3.36
C ARG A 166 0.11 3.11 2.39
N ALA A 167 -1.01 3.55 1.83
CA ALA A 167 -1.84 2.74 0.97
C ALA A 167 -1.22 2.58 -0.42
N VAL A 168 -1.56 1.48 -1.07
CA VAL A 168 -1.23 1.18 -2.47
C VAL A 168 -2.50 0.89 -3.26
N ARG A 169 -2.42 0.97 -4.58
CA ARG A 169 -3.48 0.50 -5.49
C ARG A 169 -2.87 -0.12 -6.74
N ALA A 170 -3.62 -1.03 -7.35
CA ALA A 170 -3.27 -1.64 -8.62
C ALA A 170 -3.83 -0.81 -9.79
N PHE A 171 -3.16 -0.85 -10.93
CA PHE A 171 -3.64 -0.28 -12.19
C PHE A 171 -3.50 -1.28 -13.32
#